data_AF-A0A7K2YGI0-F1
#
_entry.id   AF-A0A7K2YGI0-F1
#
_cell.length_a   1.000
_cell.length_b   1.000
_cell.length_c   1.000
_cell.angle_alpha   90.00
_cell.angle_beta   90.00
_cell.angle_gamma   90.00
#
_symmetry.space_group_name_H-M   'P 1'
#
loop_
_entity.id
_entity.type
_entity.pdbx_description
1 polymer ?
#
loop_
_entity_poly.entity_id
_entity_poly.type
_entity_poly.pdbx_seq_one_letter_code
_entity_poly.pdbx_strand_id
1 'polypeptide(L)'
;PLGPGWSVTAAAHGPAAFRLLPARVRADLARRILGPSAAWWLRDRLDGRVAIRDGHTVTWARREPNGRVRLLVRDATGYEREMHTDHVLSATGYRVTLSALDFLSPHLRRRIHTTAGLPTLDASLATTVPGLYLTGPPAATTFGPLLRFVHGTDFASRRLSAVLAARSRSGG
;
A
#
# COMPACT_ATOMS: atom_id res chain seq x y z
N PRO A 1 0.09 17.64 -4.94
CA PRO A 1 -1.24 16.99 -5.04
C PRO A 1 -1.05 15.55 -5.55
N LEU A 2 -1.79 14.56 -5.03
CA LEU A 2 -1.62 13.14 -5.37
C LEU A 2 -2.30 12.72 -6.69
N GLY A 3 -3.05 13.63 -7.32
CA GLY A 3 -3.79 13.41 -8.57
C GLY A 3 -5.05 14.29 -8.60
N PRO A 4 -5.71 14.41 -9.77
CA PRO A 4 -6.83 15.34 -9.96
C PRO A 4 -8.21 14.79 -9.55
N GLY A 5 -8.33 13.49 -9.18
CA GLY A 5 -9.63 12.87 -8.92
C GLY A 5 -10.25 13.28 -7.58
N TRP A 6 -11.56 13.49 -7.53
CA TRP A 6 -12.29 13.86 -6.30
C TRP A 6 -12.06 12.89 -5.13
N SER A 7 -12.03 11.58 -5.40
CA SER A 7 -11.73 10.57 -4.38
C SER A 7 -10.30 10.68 -3.84
N VAL A 8 -9.34 11.04 -4.70
CA VAL A 8 -7.95 11.31 -4.33
C VAL A 8 -7.87 12.56 -3.47
N THR A 9 -8.51 13.65 -3.88
CA THR A 9 -8.57 14.91 -3.12
C THR A 9 -9.18 14.70 -1.75
N ALA A 10 -10.34 14.04 -1.65
CA ALA A 10 -11.00 13.75 -0.39
C ALA A 10 -10.10 12.90 0.54
N ALA A 11 -9.45 11.87 0.02
CA ALA A 11 -8.53 11.03 0.80
C ALA A 11 -7.23 11.76 1.19
N ALA A 12 -6.74 12.68 0.37
CA ALA A 12 -5.52 13.44 0.62
C ALA A 12 -5.73 14.54 1.68
N HIS A 13 -6.88 15.20 1.67
CA HIS A 13 -7.17 16.31 2.57
C HIS A 13 -7.98 15.91 3.81
N GLY A 14 -8.60 14.72 3.82
CA GLY A 14 -9.43 14.22 4.91
C GLY A 14 -8.91 12.98 5.65
N PRO A 15 -7.60 12.73 5.87
CA PRO A 15 -7.13 11.50 6.54
C PRO A 15 -7.74 11.27 7.93
N ALA A 16 -8.00 12.34 8.69
CA ALA A 16 -8.67 12.25 9.99
C ALA A 16 -10.14 11.81 9.88
N ALA A 17 -10.86 12.29 8.84
CA ALA A 17 -12.23 11.88 8.56
C ALA A 17 -12.28 10.46 7.96
N PHE A 18 -11.29 10.08 7.14
CA PHE A 18 -11.17 8.75 6.56
C PHE A 18 -11.19 7.66 7.64
N ARG A 19 -10.54 7.92 8.79
CA ARG A 19 -10.53 7.01 9.96
C ARG A 19 -11.93 6.70 10.50
N LEU A 20 -12.88 7.62 10.35
CA LEU A 20 -14.24 7.45 10.87
C LEU A 20 -15.11 6.55 10.01
N LEU A 21 -14.69 6.24 8.78
CA LEU A 21 -15.38 5.28 7.92
C LEU A 21 -15.34 3.87 8.53
N PRO A 22 -16.33 3.01 8.25
CA PRO A 22 -16.30 1.62 8.68
C PRO A 22 -15.03 0.88 8.21
N ALA A 23 -14.54 -0.04 9.04
CA ALA A 23 -13.30 -0.78 8.79
C ALA A 23 -13.20 -1.41 7.38
N ARG A 24 -14.28 -2.06 6.92
CA ARG A 24 -14.34 -2.68 5.58
C ARG A 24 -14.26 -1.64 4.47
N VAL A 25 -14.91 -0.50 4.64
CA VAL A 25 -14.90 0.61 3.67
C VAL A 25 -13.50 1.21 3.59
N ARG A 26 -12.83 1.47 4.72
CA ARG A 26 -11.45 1.96 4.73
C ARG A 26 -10.50 1.01 4.00
N ALA A 27 -10.58 -0.29 4.30
CA ALA A 27 -9.75 -1.29 3.66
C ALA A 27 -9.97 -1.39 2.14
N ASP A 28 -11.21 -1.22 1.68
CA ASP A 28 -11.52 -1.19 0.25
C ASP A 28 -10.99 0.08 -0.43
N LEU A 29 -11.31 1.26 0.14
CA LEU A 29 -10.89 2.54 -0.41
C LEU A 29 -9.37 2.71 -0.41
N ALA A 30 -8.67 2.26 0.64
CA ALA A 30 -7.22 2.33 0.71
C ALA A 30 -6.53 1.51 -0.40
N ARG A 31 -7.17 0.44 -0.88
CA ARG A 31 -6.70 -0.36 -2.04
C ARG A 31 -7.04 0.28 -3.38
N ARG A 32 -8.23 0.88 -3.51
CA ARG A 32 -8.75 1.37 -4.80
C ARG A 32 -8.30 2.79 -5.14
N ILE A 33 -8.32 3.70 -4.17
CA ILE A 33 -7.92 5.10 -4.37
C ILE A 33 -6.40 5.13 -4.52
N LEU A 34 -5.89 5.82 -5.56
CA LEU A 34 -4.47 5.81 -5.93
C LEU A 34 -3.96 4.39 -6.20
N GLY A 35 -4.64 3.71 -7.13
CA GLY A 35 -4.22 2.44 -7.70
C GLY A 35 -2.99 2.57 -8.62
N PRO A 36 -2.56 1.47 -9.25
CA PRO A 36 -1.42 1.48 -10.17
C PRO A 36 -1.60 2.51 -11.28
N SER A 37 -0.58 3.32 -11.52
CA SER A 37 -0.56 4.32 -12.58
C SER A 37 0.85 4.50 -13.10
N ALA A 38 0.98 4.70 -14.41
CA ALA A 38 2.24 5.05 -15.05
C ALA A 38 2.39 6.58 -15.11
N ALA A 39 3.63 7.04 -15.17
CA ALA A 39 3.91 8.45 -15.37
C ALA A 39 3.44 8.90 -16.76
N TRP A 40 2.56 9.90 -16.81
CA TRP A 40 1.92 10.36 -18.06
C TRP A 40 2.94 10.82 -19.11
N TRP A 41 4.08 11.38 -18.69
CA TRP A 41 5.15 11.86 -19.58
C TRP A 41 5.93 10.72 -20.27
N LEU A 42 5.68 9.46 -19.92
CA LEU A 42 6.26 8.31 -20.62
C LEU A 42 5.44 7.88 -21.83
N ARG A 43 4.25 8.46 -22.05
CA ARG A 43 3.32 8.02 -23.09
C ARG A 43 3.97 7.94 -24.47
N ASP A 44 4.63 9.00 -24.92
CA ASP A 44 5.24 9.06 -26.27
C ASP A 44 6.42 8.07 -26.44
N ARG A 45 6.97 7.59 -25.31
CA ARG A 45 8.03 6.59 -25.27
C ARG A 45 7.51 5.15 -25.23
N LEU A 46 6.21 4.96 -24.98
CA LEU A 46 5.57 3.67 -24.81
C LEU A 46 4.61 3.37 -25.97
N ASP A 47 3.76 4.32 -26.33
CA ASP A 47 2.71 4.17 -27.35
C ASP A 47 3.34 3.75 -28.69
N GLY A 48 2.92 2.59 -29.20
CA GLY A 48 3.41 2.01 -30.46
C GLY A 48 4.85 1.48 -30.42
N ARG A 49 5.58 1.63 -29.31
CA ARG A 49 7.00 1.23 -29.17
C ARG A 49 7.20 -0.01 -28.30
N VAL A 50 6.30 -0.23 -27.34
CA VAL A 50 6.35 -1.38 -26.43
C VAL A 50 4.99 -2.07 -26.42
N ALA A 51 4.99 -3.40 -26.53
CA ALA A 51 3.77 -4.17 -26.39
C ALA A 51 3.29 -4.12 -24.93
N ILE A 52 2.19 -3.40 -24.69
CA ILE A 52 1.56 -3.30 -23.38
C ILE A 52 0.32 -4.20 -23.38
N ARG A 53 0.19 -5.00 -22.31
CA ARG A 53 -0.99 -5.82 -22.03
C ARG A 53 -1.44 -5.53 -20.61
N ASP A 54 -2.54 -4.80 -20.49
CA ASP A 54 -3.22 -4.51 -19.24
C ASP A 54 -4.33 -5.54 -18.97
N GLY A 55 -4.87 -5.58 -17.75
CA GLY A 55 -5.96 -6.51 -17.41
C GLY A 55 -5.58 -8.01 -17.41
N HIS A 56 -4.27 -8.33 -17.43
CA HIS A 56 -3.78 -9.70 -17.37
C HIS A 56 -3.12 -9.97 -16.02
N THR A 57 -3.34 -11.17 -15.49
CA THR A 57 -2.69 -11.70 -14.29
C THR A 57 -1.78 -12.85 -14.68
N VAL A 58 -0.50 -12.80 -14.28
CA VAL A 58 0.41 -13.94 -14.41
C VAL A 58 -0.01 -15.02 -13.40
N THR A 59 -0.43 -16.18 -13.88
CA THR A 59 -0.89 -17.31 -13.03
C THR A 59 0.20 -18.35 -12.82
N TRP A 60 1.15 -18.46 -13.75
CA TRP A 60 2.24 -19.43 -13.69
C TRP A 60 3.47 -18.93 -14.43
N ALA A 61 4.65 -19.35 -13.99
CA ALA A 61 5.91 -19.07 -14.63
C ALA A 61 6.89 -20.24 -14.42
N ARG A 62 7.63 -20.63 -15.45
CA ARG A 62 8.71 -21.62 -15.35
C ARG A 62 9.83 -21.32 -16.33
N ARG A 63 11.05 -21.59 -15.88
CA ARG A 63 12.22 -21.64 -16.74
C ARG A 63 12.28 -22.98 -17.47
N GLU A 64 12.33 -22.93 -18.79
CA GLU A 64 12.41 -24.09 -19.68
C GLU A 64 13.87 -24.55 -19.87
N PRO A 65 14.12 -25.80 -20.34
CA PRO A 65 15.47 -26.33 -20.54
C PRO A 65 16.33 -25.52 -21.53
N ASN A 66 15.70 -24.84 -22.50
CA ASN A 66 16.37 -23.94 -23.44
C ASN A 66 16.77 -22.58 -22.82
N GLY A 67 16.53 -22.38 -21.53
CA GLY A 67 16.88 -21.17 -20.79
C GLY A 67 15.82 -20.07 -20.80
N ARG A 68 14.80 -20.15 -21.67
CA ARG A 68 13.70 -19.18 -21.77
C ARG A 68 12.70 -19.38 -20.64
N VAL A 69 11.84 -18.38 -20.42
CA VAL A 69 10.76 -18.40 -19.43
C VAL A 69 9.42 -18.51 -20.14
N ARG A 70 8.66 -19.54 -19.76
CA ARG A 70 7.27 -19.73 -20.15
C ARG A 70 6.36 -19.17 -19.06
N LEU A 71 5.40 -18.34 -19.45
CA LEU A 71 4.42 -17.70 -18.58
C LEU A 71 3.02 -18.12 -19.00
N LEU A 72 2.13 -18.33 -18.04
CA LEU A 72 0.68 -18.32 -18.29
C LEU A 72 0.12 -17.01 -17.76
N VAL A 73 -0.63 -16.33 -18.62
CA VAL A 73 -1.35 -15.11 -18.28
C VAL A 73 -2.84 -15.33 -18.47
N ARG A 74 -3.64 -14.82 -17.54
CA ARG A 74 -5.09 -14.89 -17.56
C ARG A 74 -5.69 -13.51 -17.65
N ASP A 75 -6.64 -13.30 -18.56
CA ASP A 75 -7.38 -12.04 -18.66
C ASP A 75 -8.65 -12.02 -17.77
N ALA A 76 -9.40 -10.92 -17.80
CA ALA A 76 -10.62 -10.74 -17.01
C ALA A 76 -11.77 -11.70 -17.40
N THR A 77 -11.75 -12.27 -18.60
CA THR A 77 -12.74 -13.28 -19.06
C THR A 77 -12.41 -14.68 -18.54
N GLY A 78 -11.21 -14.86 -17.98
CA GLY A 78 -10.70 -16.15 -17.54
C GLY A 78 -9.92 -16.89 -18.63
N TYR A 79 -9.80 -16.34 -19.83
CA TYR A 79 -9.01 -16.93 -20.90
C TYR A 79 -7.53 -16.92 -20.54
N GLU A 80 -6.87 -18.07 -20.69
CA GLU A 80 -5.44 -18.23 -20.45
C GLU A 80 -4.65 -18.27 -21.74
N ARG A 81 -3.50 -17.62 -21.73
CA ARG A 81 -2.56 -17.57 -22.84
C ARG A 81 -1.15 -17.86 -22.37
N GLU A 82 -0.43 -18.61 -23.18
CA GLU A 82 1.00 -18.85 -23.00
C GLU A 82 1.85 -17.73 -23.62
N MET A 83 2.90 -17.33 -22.92
CA MET A 83 3.90 -16.37 -23.40
C MET A 83 5.32 -16.91 -23.15
N HIS A 84 6.23 -16.64 -24.08
CA HIS A 84 7.64 -17.01 -23.98
C HIS A 84 8.51 -15.76 -24.01
N THR A 85 9.42 -15.63 -23.06
CA THR A 85 10.35 -14.50 -22.95
C THR A 85 11.71 -14.99 -22.48
N ASP A 86 12.78 -14.27 -22.80
CA ASP A 86 14.13 -14.61 -22.34
C ASP A 86 14.37 -14.14 -20.90
N HIS A 87 13.73 -13.03 -20.52
CA HIS A 87 13.85 -12.42 -19.19
C HIS A 87 12.50 -11.99 -18.62
N VAL A 88 12.41 -12.00 -17.29
CA VAL A 88 11.26 -11.49 -16.53
C VAL A 88 11.76 -10.54 -15.45
N LEU A 89 11.23 -9.33 -15.45
CA LEU A 89 11.42 -8.36 -14.37
C LEU A 89 10.11 -8.23 -13.58
N SER A 90 10.12 -8.63 -12.31
CA SER A 90 8.95 -8.51 -11.43
C SER A 90 8.91 -7.12 -10.78
N ALA A 91 8.14 -6.20 -11.37
CA ALA A 91 7.93 -4.85 -10.87
C ALA A 91 6.59 -4.70 -10.11
N THR A 92 6.22 -5.69 -9.28
CA THR A 92 4.91 -5.78 -8.62
C THR A 92 4.76 -4.94 -7.34
N GLY A 93 5.81 -4.20 -6.96
CA GLY A 93 5.83 -3.38 -5.76
C GLY A 93 6.00 -4.18 -4.47
N TYR A 94 5.56 -3.61 -3.35
CA TYR A 94 5.76 -4.19 -2.01
C TYR A 94 4.43 -4.48 -1.31
N ARG A 95 4.41 -5.56 -0.52
CA ARG A 95 3.30 -5.88 0.38
C ARG A 95 3.68 -5.50 1.80
N VAL A 96 2.88 -4.63 2.41
CA VAL A 96 3.05 -4.23 3.81
C VAL A 96 2.40 -5.29 4.70
N THR A 97 3.18 -5.86 5.63
CA THR A 97 2.68 -6.80 6.63
C THR A 97 3.45 -6.64 7.93
N LEU A 98 2.77 -6.75 9.06
CA LEU A 98 3.41 -6.78 10.38
C LEU A 98 4.39 -7.95 10.52
N SER A 99 4.14 -9.06 9.82
CA SER A 99 5.00 -10.24 9.87
C SER A 99 6.40 -9.98 9.29
N ALA A 100 6.57 -8.96 8.45
CA ALA A 100 7.88 -8.58 7.89
C ALA A 100 8.69 -7.64 8.81
N LEU A 101 8.12 -7.20 9.94
CA LEU A 101 8.80 -6.34 10.92
C LEU A 101 9.52 -7.22 11.96
N ASP A 102 10.63 -7.84 11.56
CA ASP A 102 11.31 -8.83 12.40
C ASP A 102 12.01 -8.27 13.63
N PHE A 103 12.25 -6.96 13.65
CA PHE A 103 12.69 -6.25 14.85
C PHE A 103 11.60 -6.18 15.94
N LEU A 104 10.32 -6.41 15.60
CA LEU A 104 9.26 -6.58 16.58
C LEU A 104 9.22 -8.05 17.02
N SER A 105 9.28 -8.32 18.32
CA SER A 105 9.18 -9.70 18.81
C SER A 105 7.83 -10.33 18.40
N PRO A 106 7.75 -11.65 18.18
CA PRO A 106 6.48 -12.31 17.88
C PRO A 106 5.41 -12.04 18.95
N HIS A 107 5.81 -11.90 20.21
CA HIS A 107 4.89 -11.53 21.30
C HIS A 107 4.29 -10.14 21.10
N LEU A 108 5.12 -9.16 20.75
CA LEU A 108 4.67 -7.79 20.50
C LEU A 108 3.75 -7.71 19.29
N ARG A 109 4.10 -8.40 18.19
CA ARG A 109 3.29 -8.50 16.97
C ARG A 109 1.88 -9.02 17.25
N ARG A 110 1.73 -10.05 18.09
CA ARG A 110 0.42 -10.61 18.48
C ARG A 110 -0.45 -9.65 19.31
N ARG A 111 0.14 -8.67 19.99
CA ARG A 111 -0.60 -7.68 20.80
C ARG A 111 -1.11 -6.50 19.97
N ILE A 112 -0.64 -6.35 18.73
CA ILE A 112 -1.11 -5.33 17.81
C ILE A 112 -2.41 -5.83 17.17
N HIS A 113 -3.53 -5.17 17.45
CA HIS A 113 -4.78 -5.47 16.77
C HIS A 113 -4.70 -5.07 15.30
N THR A 114 -5.31 -5.87 14.42
CA THR A 114 -5.29 -5.60 12.98
C THR A 114 -6.68 -5.55 12.38
N THR A 115 -6.85 -4.69 11.38
CA THR A 115 -8.00 -4.64 10.48
C THR A 115 -7.50 -4.90 9.06
N ALA A 116 -8.06 -5.91 8.38
CA ALA A 116 -7.63 -6.31 7.03
C ALA A 116 -6.11 -6.58 6.90
N GLY A 117 -5.51 -7.18 7.94
CA GLY A 117 -4.08 -7.55 7.96
C GLY A 117 -3.11 -6.40 8.29
N LEU A 118 -3.62 -5.19 8.55
CA LEU A 118 -2.81 -4.02 8.91
C LEU A 118 -3.19 -3.47 10.30
N PRO A 119 -2.29 -2.77 11.01
CA PRO A 119 -2.52 -2.27 12.36
C PRO A 119 -3.79 -1.42 12.48
N THR A 120 -4.59 -1.70 13.50
CA THR A 120 -5.64 -0.79 13.94
C THR A 120 -4.98 0.32 14.76
N LEU A 121 -5.11 1.55 14.28
CA LEU A 121 -4.53 2.73 14.91
C LEU A 121 -5.60 3.68 15.45
N ASP A 122 -5.29 4.34 16.56
CA ASP A 122 -6.10 5.42 17.10
C ASP A 122 -5.85 6.76 16.39
N ALA A 123 -6.44 7.86 16.88
CA ALA A 123 -6.29 9.19 16.29
C ALA A 123 -4.84 9.74 16.31
N SER A 124 -4.01 9.20 17.19
CA SER A 124 -2.61 9.58 17.40
C SER A 124 -1.60 8.69 16.67
N LEU A 125 -2.08 7.77 15.83
CA LEU A 125 -1.28 6.72 15.20
C LEU A 125 -0.74 5.66 16.20
N ALA A 126 -1.30 5.58 17.40
CA ALA A 126 -0.92 4.55 18.37
C ALA A 126 -1.56 3.21 18.01
N THR A 127 -0.79 2.14 18.22
CA THR A 127 -1.30 0.77 18.20
C THR A 127 -2.00 0.44 19.52
N THR A 128 -2.56 -0.77 19.62
CA THR A 128 -3.08 -1.30 20.90
C THR A 128 -1.98 -1.63 21.92
N VAL A 129 -0.70 -1.57 21.54
CA VAL A 129 0.41 -1.68 22.47
C VAL A 129 0.78 -0.28 22.98
N PRO A 130 0.71 -0.02 24.30
CA PRO A 130 1.06 1.29 24.85
C PRO A 130 2.48 1.71 24.48
N GLY A 131 2.62 2.94 23.99
CA GLY A 131 3.92 3.51 23.60
C GLY A 131 4.42 3.08 22.22
N LEU A 132 3.70 2.20 21.51
CA LEU A 132 4.04 1.79 20.15
C LEU A 132 3.15 2.50 19.13
N TYR A 133 3.79 3.27 18.24
CA TYR A 133 3.15 4.04 17.18
C TYR A 133 3.61 3.53 15.82
N LEU A 134 2.72 3.57 14.82
CA LEU A 134 3.05 3.18 13.44
C LEU A 134 2.59 4.25 12.46
N THR A 135 3.44 4.58 11.50
CA THR A 135 3.19 5.59 10.47
C THR A 135 3.57 5.07 9.08
N GLY A 136 3.24 5.83 8.04
CA GLY A 136 3.50 5.46 6.66
C GLY A 136 2.53 4.37 6.15
N PRO A 137 2.98 3.50 5.24
CA PRO A 137 2.10 2.51 4.59
C PRO A 137 1.29 1.62 5.55
N PRO A 138 1.81 1.15 6.71
CA PRO A 138 1.02 0.39 7.69
C PRO A 138 -0.20 1.14 8.24
N ALA A 139 -0.17 2.48 8.24
CA ALA A 139 -1.24 3.33 8.79
C ALA A 139 -2.32 3.69 7.74
N ALA A 140 -2.14 3.26 6.48
CA ALA A 140 -3.03 3.62 5.38
C ALA A 140 -4.45 3.01 5.49
N THR A 141 -4.63 1.90 6.20
CA THR A 141 -5.97 1.33 6.48
C THR A 141 -6.75 2.11 7.52
N THR A 142 -6.09 2.93 8.34
CA THR A 142 -6.75 3.84 9.28
C THR A 142 -6.93 5.22 8.65
N PHE A 143 -5.87 5.81 8.09
CA PHE A 143 -5.87 7.22 7.67
C PHE A 143 -5.96 7.42 6.16
N GLY A 144 -6.09 6.34 5.41
CA GLY A 144 -6.25 6.39 3.96
C GLY A 144 -4.95 6.36 3.18
N PRO A 145 -5.06 6.33 1.84
CA PRO A 145 -3.94 6.09 0.94
C PRO A 145 -2.87 7.18 0.97
N LEU A 146 -3.16 8.36 1.53
CA LEU A 146 -2.21 9.45 1.75
C LEU A 146 -0.91 8.96 2.41
N LEU A 147 -1.02 8.07 3.40
CA LEU A 147 0.15 7.57 4.15
C LEU A 147 1.01 6.57 3.37
N ARG A 148 0.64 6.22 2.13
CA ARG A 148 1.51 5.48 1.20
C ARG A 148 2.52 6.40 0.49
N PHE A 149 2.40 7.72 0.66
CA PHE A 149 3.21 8.73 -0.04
C PHE A 149 3.85 9.69 0.95
N VAL A 150 4.97 10.30 0.54
CA VAL A 150 5.67 11.36 1.31
C VAL A 150 4.73 12.52 1.67
N HIS A 151 3.69 12.76 0.87
CA HIS A 151 2.67 13.77 1.16
C HIS A 151 2.00 13.58 2.54
N GLY A 152 1.87 12.33 3.00
CA GLY A 152 1.32 12.02 4.32
C GLY A 152 2.24 12.33 5.50
N THR A 153 3.50 12.68 5.26
CA THR A 153 4.48 12.93 6.32
C THR A 153 4.07 14.11 7.19
N ASP A 154 3.58 15.22 6.63
CA ASP A 154 3.15 16.39 7.42
C ASP A 154 1.96 16.04 8.34
N PHE A 155 1.00 15.25 7.85
CA PHE A 155 -0.13 14.79 8.66
C PHE A 155 0.32 13.94 9.85
N ALA A 156 1.23 12.99 9.60
CA ALA A 156 1.67 12.03 10.60
C ALA A 156 2.65 12.64 11.60
N SER A 157 3.62 13.43 11.13
CA SER A 157 4.65 14.04 11.97
C SER A 157 4.04 14.96 13.02
N ARG A 158 3.10 15.84 12.62
CA ARG A 158 2.42 16.75 13.57
C ARG A 158 1.72 16.00 14.71
N ARG A 159 1.05 14.89 14.39
CA ARG A 159 0.34 14.07 15.38
C ARG A 159 1.29 13.33 16.32
N LEU A 160 2.31 12.69 15.75
CA LEU A 160 3.32 11.99 16.54
C LEU A 160 4.06 12.96 17.46
N SER A 161 4.53 14.09 16.94
CA SER A 161 5.23 15.10 17.74
C SER A 161 4.35 15.64 18.87
N ALA A 162 3.07 15.91 18.62
CA ALA A 162 2.15 16.38 19.65
C ALA A 162 1.97 15.38 20.80
N VAL A 163 1.76 14.10 20.47
CA VAL A 163 1.57 13.06 21.49
C VAL A 163 2.85 12.73 22.23
N LEU A 164 3.99 12.67 21.54
CA LEU A 164 5.29 12.44 22.18
C LEU A 164 5.65 13.59 23.14
N ALA A 165 5.42 14.84 22.73
CA ALA A 165 5.64 16.00 23.59
C ALA A 165 4.68 16.04 24.79
N ALA A 166 3.43 15.60 24.62
CA ALA A 166 2.51 15.49 25.75
C ALA A 166 2.97 14.42 26.77
N ARG A 167 3.44 13.27 26.28
CA ARG A 167 3.93 12.17 27.13
C ARG A 167 5.20 12.52 27.90
N SER A 168 6.12 13.27 27.28
CA SER A 168 7.33 13.71 27.97
C SER A 168 7.03 14.68 29.12
N ARG A 169 6.02 15.53 28.97
CA ARG A 169 5.57 16.45 30.04
C ARG A 169 4.83 15.77 31.19
N SER A 170 4.16 14.64 30.93
CA SER A 170 3.43 13.88 31.97
C SER A 170 4.29 12.85 32.70
N GLY A 171 5.50 12.60 32.20
CA GLY A 171 6.45 11.62 32.76
C GLY A 171 7.64 12.24 33.50
N GLY A 172 7.62 13.56 33.71
CA GLY A 172 8.51 14.29 34.63
C GLY A 172 7.68 14.93 35.73
#